data_AF-D4M6W9-F1
#
_entry.id   AF-D4M6W9-F1
#
_cell.length_a   1.000
_cell.length_b   1.000
_cell.length_c   1.000
_cell.angle_alpha   90.00
_cell.angle_beta   90.00
_cell.angle_gamma   90.00
#
_symmetry.space_group_name_H-M   'P 1'
#
loop_
_entity.id
_entity.type
_entity.pdbx_description
1 polymer ?
#
loop_
_entity_poly.entity_id
_entity_poly.type
_entity_poly.pdbx_seq_one_letter_code
_entity_poly.pdbx_strand_id
1 'polypeptide(L)' 'MSLEKQVTEYMPPCFLWQTATDELVPVQKSFLFAQALQEKKIPYAFHVFSKGKHGLSLADEWIRTTL' A
#
# COMPACT_ATOMS: atom_id res chain seq x y z
N MET A 1 -7.81 12.68 -4.73
CA MET A 1 -8.75 11.72 -4.11
C MET A 1 -8.01 10.97 -2.99
N SER A 2 -8.67 10.55 -1.92
CA SER A 2 -8.03 9.85 -0.79
C SER A 2 -8.77 8.54 -0.48
N LEU A 3 -8.04 7.41 -0.48
CA LEU A 3 -8.64 6.07 -0.45
C LEU A 3 -9.30 5.74 0.88
N GLU A 4 -8.78 6.23 2.00
CA GLU A 4 -9.30 5.97 3.34
C GLU A 4 -10.76 6.46 3.49
N LYS A 5 -11.14 7.50 2.74
CA LYS A 5 -12.51 8.05 2.72
C LYS A 5 -13.48 7.24 1.88
N GLN A 6 -13.00 6.24 1.14
CA GLN A 6 -13.79 5.41 0.22
C GLN A 6 -14.04 4.00 0.77
N VAL A 7 -13.53 3.68 1.97
CA VAL A 7 -13.77 2.38 2.59
C VAL A 7 -15.23 2.30 3.05
N THR A 8 -15.98 1.32 2.52
CA THR A 8 -17.36 1.02 2.91
C THR A 8 -17.44 -0.38 3.51
N GLU A 9 -18.60 -0.74 4.05
CA GLU A 9 -18.87 -2.09 4.58
C GLU A 9 -18.85 -3.19 3.50
N TYR A 10 -18.96 -2.82 2.22
CA TYR A 10 -18.96 -3.74 1.07
C TYR A 10 -17.56 -3.96 0.48
N MET A 11 -16.52 -3.37 1.08
CA MET A 11 -15.15 -3.53 0.58
C MET A 11 -14.71 -4.99 0.70
N PRO A 12 -14.18 -5.62 -0.35
CA PRO A 12 -13.66 -6.98 -0.26
C PRO A 12 -12.39 -7.03 0.61
N PRO A 13 -11.95 -8.23 1.04
CA PRO A 13 -10.65 -8.40 1.67
C PRO A 13 -9.52 -7.81 0.83
N CYS A 14 -8.59 -7.11 1.48
CA CYS A 14 -7.55 -6.35 0.79
C CYS A 14 -6.16 -6.89 1.14
N PHE A 15 -5.28 -6.97 0.14
CA PHE A 15 -3.84 -7.15 0.34
C PHE A 15 -3.12 -5.87 -0.08
N LEU A 16 -2.32 -5.32 0.82
CA LEU A 16 -1.53 -4.12 0.59
C LEU A 16 -0.05 -4.43 0.73
N TRP A 17 0.74 -3.83 -0.15
CA TRP A 17 2.19 -3.75 0.02
C TRP A 17 2.70 -2.40 -0.46
N GLN A 18 3.73 -1.88 0.21
CA GLN A 18 4.46 -0.69 -0.24
C GLN A 18 5.86 -0.66 0.40
N THR A 19 6.74 0.20 -0.08
CA THR A 19 8.01 0.53 0.58
C THR A 19 7.87 1.78 1.45
N ALA A 20 8.58 1.80 2.57
CA ALA A 20 8.60 2.95 3.48
C ALA A 20 9.33 4.18 2.88
N THR A 21 10.16 3.96 1.87
CA THR A 21 10.96 4.98 1.18
C THR A 21 10.37 5.38 -0.18
N ASP A 22 9.09 5.12 -0.45
CA ASP A 22 8.43 5.63 -1.65
C ASP A 22 8.33 7.17 -1.58
N GLU A 23 9.11 7.85 -2.41
CA GLU A 23 9.19 9.32 -2.44
C GLU A 23 8.03 9.97 -3.20
N LEU A 24 7.38 9.25 -4.12
CA LEU A 24 6.29 9.79 -4.94
C LEU A 24 4.94 9.64 -4.27
N VAL A 25 4.72 8.53 -3.57
CA VAL A 25 3.49 8.26 -2.82
C VAL A 25 3.84 7.90 -1.39
N PRO A 26 3.74 8.84 -0.43
CA PRO A 26 4.14 8.57 0.95
C PRO A 26 3.36 7.38 1.56
N VAL A 27 4.09 6.46 2.20
CA VAL A 27 3.53 5.22 2.80
C VAL A 27 2.40 5.48 3.81
N GLN A 28 2.35 6.68 4.40
CA GLN A 28 1.30 7.14 5.29
C GLN A 28 -0.09 7.04 4.64
N LYS A 29 -0.20 7.17 3.31
CA LYS A 29 -1.46 6.98 2.59
C LYS A 29 -1.97 5.54 2.70
N SER A 30 -1.08 4.56 2.59
CA SER A 30 -1.42 3.14 2.76
C SER A 30 -1.73 2.80 4.21
N PHE A 31 -1.04 3.41 5.18
CA PHE A 31 -1.37 3.28 6.61
C PHE A 31 -2.80 3.80 6.91
N LEU A 32 -3.18 4.97 6.41
CA LEU A 32 -4.53 5.50 6.60
C LEU A 32 -5.61 4.60 5.98
N PHE A 33 -5.35 4.03 4.81
CA PHE A 33 -6.28 3.07 4.21
C PHE A 33 -6.40 1.77 5.00
N ALA A 34 -5.28 1.20 5.47
CA ALA A 34 -5.27 0.03 6.34
C ALA A 34 -6.02 0.29 7.66
N GLN A 35 -5.86 1.48 8.25
CA GLN A 35 -6.62 1.89 9.43
C GLN A 35 -8.13 1.95 9.14
N ALA A 36 -8.55 2.52 8.01
CA ALA A 36 -9.96 2.57 7.64
C ALA A 36 -10.57 1.17 7.40
N LEU A 37 -9.80 0.22 6.83
CA LEU A 37 -10.19 -1.18 6.73
C LEU A 37 -10.35 -1.82 8.11
N GLN A 38 -9.39 -1.58 9.02
CA GLN A 38 -9.42 -2.06 10.40
C GLN A 38 -10.65 -1.57 11.17
N GLU A 39 -10.95 -0.27 11.09
CA GLU A 39 -12.09 0.37 11.76
C GLU A 39 -13.43 -0.24 11.33
N LYS A 40 -13.55 -0.61 10.04
CA LYS A 40 -14.74 -1.26 9.46
C LYS A 40 -14.71 -2.79 9.54
N LYS A 41 -13.69 -3.36 10.21
CA LYS A 41 -13.50 -4.82 10.37
C LYS A 41 -13.44 -5.57 9.04
N ILE A 42 -12.92 -4.93 7.99
CA ILE A 42 -12.68 -5.58 6.69
C ILE A 42 -11.38 -6.38 6.81
N PRO A 43 -11.34 -7.67 6.43
CA PRO A 43 -10.11 -8.45 6.49
C PRO A 43 -9.03 -7.85 5.59
N TYR A 44 -7.81 -7.70 6.11
CA TYR A 44 -6.69 -7.23 5.31
C TYR A 44 -5.36 -7.79 5.77
N ALA A 45 -4.39 -7.74 4.86
CA ALA A 45 -2.98 -7.89 5.17
C ALA A 45 -2.25 -6.67 4.62
N PHE A 46 -1.30 -6.14 5.39
CA PHE A 46 -0.47 -5.02 4.96
C PHE A 46 1.00 -5.29 5.24
N HIS A 47 1.81 -5.30 4.19
CA HIS A 47 3.25 -5.47 4.28
C HIS A 47 3.98 -4.19 3.88
N VAL A 48 4.77 -3.63 4.80
CA VAL A 48 5.62 -2.46 4.51
C VAL A 48 7.07 -2.90 4.48
N PHE A 49 7.67 -2.88 3.30
CA PHE A 49 9.10 -3.12 3.13
C PHE A 49 9.89 -1.87 3.53
N SER A 50 11.05 -2.05 4.17
CA SER A 50 11.82 -0.94 4.72
C SER A 50 12.39 0.00 3.67
N LYS A 51 12.64 -0.48 2.44
CA LYS A 51 13.28 0.29 1.37
C LYS A 51 12.80 -0.13 -0.02
N GLY A 52 12.94 0.79 -0.96
CA GLY A 52 12.72 0.60 -2.39
C GLY A 52 11.96 1.78 -3.02
N LYS A 53 12.20 2.04 -4.31
CA LYS A 53 11.63 3.19 -5.02
C LYS A 53 10.15 3.01 -5.37
N HIS A 54 9.53 4.06 -5.88
CA HIS A 54 8.19 3.96 -6.45
C HIS A 54 8.17 3.01 -7.66
N GLY A 55 7.07 2.27 -7.85
CA GLY A 55 6.84 1.49 -9.06
C GLY A 55 7.67 0.20 -9.17
N LEU A 56 7.96 -0.45 -8.04
CA LEU A 56 8.80 -1.66 -8.02
C LEU A 56 8.21 -2.89 -8.70
N SER A 57 6.93 -2.93 -9.04
CA SER A 57 6.27 -4.10 -9.66
C SER A 57 6.69 -5.42 -8.96
N LEU A 58 7.44 -6.31 -9.62
CA LEU A 58 7.90 -7.59 -9.07
C LEU A 58 9.16 -7.51 -8.19
N ALA A 59 9.81 -6.34 -8.13
CA ALA A 59 11.05 -6.07 -7.40
C ALA A 59 12.21 -7.03 -7.76
N ASP A 60 12.28 -7.44 -9.02
CA ASP A 60 13.34 -8.30 -9.56
C ASP A 60 14.51 -7.48 -10.16
N GLU A 61 15.50 -8.18 -10.71
CA GLU A 61 16.72 -7.56 -11.26
C GLU A 61 16.42 -6.58 -12.40
N TRP A 62 15.45 -6.89 -13.26
CA TRP A 62 15.05 -6.06 -14.39
C TRP A 62 14.68 -4.64 -13.95
N ILE A 63 13.96 -4.53 -12.83
CA ILE A 63 13.49 -3.25 -12.30
C ILE A 63 14.62 -2.44 -11.63
N ARG A 64 15.69 -3.12 -11.18
CA ARG A 64 16.87 -2.47 -10.61
C ARG A 64 17.79 -1.87 -11.69
N THR A 65 17.78 -2.42 -12.91
CA THR A 65 18.71 -2.02 -13.98
C THR A 65 18.12 -1.07 -15.02
N THR A 66 16.79 -1.03 -15.17
CA THR A 66 16.13 -0.34 -16.30
C THR A 66 15.46 0.99 -15.90
N LEU A 67 15.36 1.27 -14.60
CA LEU A 67 14.77 2.48 -14.02
C LEU A 67 15.73 3.05 -12.97
#